data_AF-A0A2D0K6R5-F1
#
_entry.id   AF-A0A2D0K6R5-F1
#
_cell.length_a   1.000
_cell.length_b   1.000
_cell.length_c   1.000
_cell.angle_alpha   90.00
_cell.angle_beta   90.00
_cell.angle_gamma   90.00
#
_symmetry.space_group_name_H-M   'P 1'
#
loop_
_entity.id
_entity.type
_entity.pdbx_description
1 polymer ?
#
loop_
_entity_poly.entity_id
_entity_poly.type
_entity_poly.pdbx_seq_one_letter_code
_entity_poly.pdbx_strand_id
1 'polypeptide(L)'
;MRLTWFATTLGLINEAAAHNNNLLPLDEVGQGSSVKDVANASYALFNGKGKLQGARGGGNRDILQFKTIAISTGEVDLDTFVRSEGKRMKAGQLVRLLNIPFSSPTVLHGYQDAREHAKAIEKAIADNHGAIGRVWCEYLTQHQKATRNTIEEAKIRWNGLIPKGAGAQLPACRTVRHLRGGTYCSDASHRMDRTGKQRRNSTLL
;
A
#
# COMPACT_ATOMS: atom_id res chain seq x y z
N MET A 1 -19.08 -3.90 2.34
CA MET A 1 -18.96 -3.67 0.89
C MET A 1 -17.54 -4.02 0.46
N ARG A 2 -17.38 -4.78 -0.62
CA ARG A 2 -16.09 -5.11 -1.22
C ARG A 2 -15.71 -3.96 -2.15
N LEU A 3 -14.73 -3.15 -1.75
CA LEU A 3 -14.18 -2.08 -2.58
C LEU A 3 -13.21 -2.69 -3.60
N THR A 4 -13.30 -2.27 -4.85
CA THR A 4 -12.49 -2.81 -5.96
C THR A 4 -11.79 -1.68 -6.71
N TRP A 5 -10.78 -2.04 -7.51
CA TRP A 5 -10.10 -1.08 -8.40
C TRP A 5 -10.98 -0.59 -9.56
N PHE A 6 -12.12 -1.25 -9.81
CA PHE A 6 -13.08 -0.87 -10.84
C PHE A 6 -13.94 0.34 -10.39
N ALA A 7 -13.28 1.46 -10.19
CA ALA A 7 -13.90 2.71 -9.78
C ALA A 7 -13.13 3.89 -10.39
N THR A 8 -13.80 5.04 -10.51
CA THR A 8 -13.12 6.26 -10.93
C THR A 8 -12.07 6.66 -9.88
N THR A 9 -10.97 7.29 -10.30
CA THR A 9 -9.96 7.82 -9.38
C THR A 9 -10.58 8.72 -8.31
N LEU A 10 -11.60 9.52 -8.67
CA LEU A 10 -12.30 10.37 -7.70
C LEU A 10 -13.11 9.55 -6.69
N GLY A 11 -13.80 8.51 -7.14
CA GLY A 11 -14.52 7.58 -6.27
C GLY A 11 -13.58 6.96 -5.24
N LEU A 12 -12.43 6.41 -5.68
CA LEU A 12 -11.44 5.82 -4.79
C LEU A 12 -10.83 6.82 -3.80
N ILE A 13 -10.64 8.08 -4.21
CA ILE A 13 -10.17 9.15 -3.30
C ILE A 13 -11.22 9.46 -2.23
N ASN A 14 -12.51 9.50 -2.60
CA ASN A 14 -13.59 9.75 -1.64
C ASN A 14 -13.69 8.59 -0.64
N GLU A 15 -13.59 7.35 -1.10
CA GLU A 15 -13.55 6.17 -0.23
C GLU A 15 -12.32 6.19 0.68
N ALA A 16 -11.14 6.53 0.15
CA ALA A 16 -9.94 6.69 0.98
C ALA A 16 -10.08 7.80 2.03
N ALA A 17 -10.78 8.89 1.71
CA ALA A 17 -11.09 9.95 2.66
C ALA A 17 -12.10 9.50 3.73
N ALA A 18 -13.12 8.71 3.36
CA ALA A 18 -14.04 8.09 4.30
C ALA A 18 -13.34 7.08 5.23
N HIS A 19 -12.31 6.40 4.71
CA HIS A 19 -11.43 5.48 5.44
C HIS A 19 -10.20 6.17 6.06
N ASN A 20 -10.26 7.50 6.27
CA ASN A 20 -9.15 8.21 6.88
C ASN A 20 -8.83 7.65 8.27
N ASN A 21 -7.54 7.38 8.51
CA ASN A 21 -7.00 6.70 9.69
C ASN A 21 -7.49 5.26 9.90
N ASN A 22 -8.09 4.63 8.88
CA ASN A 22 -8.57 3.26 8.91
C ASN A 22 -7.98 2.43 7.75
N LEU A 23 -8.29 1.13 7.72
CA LEU A 23 -7.97 0.21 6.64
C LEU A 23 -8.86 0.49 5.41
N LEU A 24 -8.25 0.60 4.23
CA LEU A 24 -8.92 0.63 2.93
C LEU A 24 -8.65 -0.69 2.20
N PRO A 25 -9.58 -1.67 2.24
CA PRO A 25 -9.43 -2.90 1.47
C PRO A 25 -9.73 -2.61 -0.01
N LEU A 26 -8.88 -3.06 -0.92
CA LEU A 26 -9.08 -2.96 -2.37
C LEU A 26 -8.89 -4.35 -2.98
N ASP A 27 -9.89 -4.81 -3.72
CA ASP A 27 -9.83 -6.15 -4.32
C ASP A 27 -9.48 -6.13 -5.81
N GLU A 28 -8.82 -7.21 -6.23
CA GLU A 28 -8.56 -7.60 -7.63
C GLU A 28 -7.96 -6.49 -8.49
N VAL A 29 -6.67 -6.20 -8.30
CA VAL A 29 -5.93 -5.36 -9.26
C VAL A 29 -5.82 -6.10 -10.60
N GLY A 30 -6.60 -5.65 -11.59
CA GLY A 30 -6.54 -6.14 -12.97
C GLY A 30 -7.87 -6.54 -13.58
N GLN A 31 -8.94 -6.68 -12.79
CA GLN A 31 -10.25 -6.99 -13.34
C GLN A 31 -10.99 -5.69 -13.73
N GLY A 32 -11.28 -5.55 -15.03
CA GLY A 32 -12.12 -4.48 -15.60
C GLY A 32 -11.57 -3.04 -15.51
N SER A 33 -10.43 -2.82 -14.86
CA SER A 33 -9.91 -1.49 -14.56
C SER A 33 -8.90 -1.04 -15.61
N SER A 34 -9.04 0.20 -16.13
CA SER A 34 -8.01 0.77 -17.00
C SER A 34 -6.70 0.96 -16.23
N VAL A 35 -5.57 0.56 -16.83
CA VAL A 35 -4.23 0.79 -16.25
C VAL A 35 -4.00 2.27 -15.96
N LYS A 36 -4.56 3.18 -16.77
CA LYS A 36 -4.48 4.62 -16.53
C LYS A 36 -5.14 5.02 -15.20
N ASP A 37 -6.33 4.49 -14.94
CA ASP A 37 -7.11 4.83 -13.75
C ASP A 37 -6.49 4.24 -12.49
N VAL A 38 -6.01 2.99 -12.58
CA VAL A 38 -5.26 2.33 -11.50
C VAL A 38 -3.97 3.10 -11.18
N ALA A 39 -3.19 3.51 -12.18
CA ALA A 39 -1.96 4.29 -11.97
C ALA A 39 -2.25 5.65 -11.31
N ASN A 40 -3.31 6.35 -11.76
CA ASN A 40 -3.71 7.64 -11.20
C ASN A 40 -4.25 7.51 -9.77
N ALA A 41 -5.10 6.51 -9.52
CA ALA A 41 -5.64 6.23 -8.19
C ALA A 41 -4.52 5.84 -7.22
N SER A 42 -3.63 4.94 -7.63
CA SER A 42 -2.46 4.55 -6.82
C SER A 42 -1.60 5.74 -6.43
N TYR A 43 -1.37 6.66 -7.37
CA TYR A 43 -0.62 7.88 -7.06
C TYR A 43 -1.33 8.76 -6.01
N ALA A 44 -2.64 8.96 -6.15
CA ALA A 44 -3.42 9.75 -5.19
C ALA A 44 -3.44 9.08 -3.80
N LEU A 45 -3.65 7.77 -3.75
CA LEU A 45 -3.64 6.97 -2.53
C LEU A 45 -2.30 7.07 -1.80
N PHE A 46 -1.18 6.91 -2.53
CA PHE A 46 0.17 7.01 -1.95
C PHE A 46 0.54 8.41 -1.44
N ASN A 47 -0.07 9.45 -2.01
CA ASN A 47 0.15 10.83 -1.59
C ASN A 47 -0.79 11.24 -0.45
N GLY A 48 -1.86 10.49 -0.20
CA GLY A 48 -2.86 10.84 0.81
C GLY A 48 -3.65 12.11 0.47
N LYS A 49 -3.75 12.47 -0.81
CA LYS A 49 -4.37 13.72 -1.26
C LYS A 49 -5.16 13.54 -2.55
N GLY A 50 -6.33 14.15 -2.57
CA GLY A 50 -7.13 14.29 -3.78
C GLY A 50 -6.52 15.25 -4.80
N LYS A 51 -7.00 15.16 -6.04
CA LYS A 51 -6.66 16.12 -7.08
C LYS A 51 -7.43 17.43 -6.86
N LEU A 52 -6.79 18.57 -7.06
CA LEU A 52 -7.44 19.88 -7.06
C LEU A 52 -8.54 19.90 -8.13
N GLN A 53 -9.73 20.36 -7.76
CA GLN A 53 -10.88 20.49 -8.67
C GLN A 53 -11.40 21.92 -8.65
N GLY A 54 -11.82 22.44 -9.79
CA GLY A 54 -12.52 23.72 -9.87
C GLY A 54 -13.88 23.65 -9.17
N ALA A 55 -14.30 24.75 -8.55
CA ALA A 55 -15.63 24.91 -7.99
C ALA A 55 -16.60 25.51 -9.02
N ARG A 56 -17.90 25.17 -8.94
CA ARG A 56 -18.93 25.68 -9.87
C ARG A 56 -19.09 27.21 -9.82
N GLY A 57 -18.82 27.83 -8.68
CA GLY A 57 -18.95 29.28 -8.47
C GLY A 57 -17.66 30.08 -8.69
N GLY A 58 -16.63 29.47 -9.28
CA GLY A 58 -15.29 30.05 -9.36
C GLY A 58 -14.38 29.65 -8.20
N GLY A 59 -13.07 29.70 -8.42
CA GLY A 59 -12.08 29.17 -7.49
C GLY A 59 -11.96 27.65 -7.50
N ASN A 60 -11.39 27.07 -6.44
CA ASN A 60 -11.15 25.64 -6.30
C ASN A 60 -11.94 25.05 -5.12
N ARG A 61 -12.33 23.78 -5.25
CA ARG A 61 -12.82 22.96 -4.13
C ARG A 61 -11.69 22.65 -3.15
N ASP A 62 -12.07 22.39 -1.91
CA ASP A 62 -11.16 21.87 -0.90
C ASP A 62 -10.55 20.54 -1.36
N ILE A 63 -9.24 20.42 -1.17
CA ILE A 63 -8.52 19.18 -1.44
C ILE A 63 -8.74 18.23 -0.27
N LEU A 64 -9.35 17.08 -0.55
CA LEU A 64 -9.42 15.97 0.41
C LEU A 64 -8.01 15.51 0.77
N GLN A 65 -7.74 15.37 2.07
CA GLN A 65 -6.50 14.82 2.60
C GLN A 65 -6.84 13.64 3.51
N PHE A 66 -6.06 12.57 3.39
CA PHE A 66 -6.29 11.34 4.16
C PHE A 66 -4.97 10.62 4.45
N LYS A 67 -4.99 9.78 5.48
CA LYS A 67 -3.92 8.86 5.87
C LYS A 67 -4.55 7.50 6.09
N THR A 68 -4.42 6.60 5.13
CA THR A 68 -5.00 5.25 5.19
C THR A 68 -3.93 4.21 4.89
N ILE A 69 -4.17 2.99 5.36
CA ILE A 69 -3.43 1.80 4.92
C ILE A 69 -4.32 1.12 3.89
N ALA A 70 -3.89 1.12 2.63
CA ALA A 70 -4.55 0.37 1.58
C ALA A 70 -3.95 -1.04 1.51
N ILE A 71 -4.81 -2.06 1.57
CA ILE A 71 -4.41 -3.45 1.30
C ILE A 71 -5.07 -3.86 0.00
N SER A 72 -4.25 -4.25 -0.97
CA SER A 72 -4.71 -4.74 -2.26
C SER A 72 -4.43 -6.23 -2.43
N THR A 73 -5.33 -6.93 -3.10
CA THR A 73 -5.15 -8.31 -3.59
C THR A 73 -5.04 -8.33 -5.11
N GLY A 74 -4.40 -9.36 -5.66
CA GLY A 74 -4.29 -9.57 -7.10
C GLY A 74 -3.33 -10.70 -7.46
N GLU A 75 -3.48 -11.23 -8.67
CA GLU A 75 -2.60 -12.27 -9.22
C GLU A 75 -1.24 -11.69 -9.64
N VAL A 76 -1.24 -10.45 -10.11
CA VAL A 76 -0.05 -9.69 -10.48
C VAL A 76 0.09 -8.49 -9.55
N ASP A 77 1.34 -8.13 -9.23
CA ASP A 77 1.56 -6.91 -8.45
C ASP A 77 1.21 -5.65 -9.26
N LEU A 78 0.94 -4.57 -8.53
CA LEU A 78 0.48 -3.30 -9.10
C LEU A 78 1.48 -2.69 -10.10
N ASP A 79 2.80 -2.83 -9.91
CA ASP A 79 3.78 -2.30 -10.86
C ASP A 79 3.80 -3.13 -12.15
N THR A 80 3.76 -4.45 -12.02
CA THR A 80 3.64 -5.37 -13.17
C THR A 80 2.36 -5.10 -13.95
N PHE A 81 1.23 -4.91 -13.26
CA PHE A 81 -0.04 -4.54 -13.91
C PHE A 81 0.09 -3.24 -14.70
N VAL A 82 0.68 -2.19 -14.10
CA VAL A 82 0.85 -0.89 -14.78
C VAL A 82 1.79 -0.98 -15.99
N ARG A 83 2.77 -1.88 -15.95
CA ARG A 83 3.71 -2.12 -17.06
C ARG A 83 3.09 -2.82 -18.27
N SER A 84 1.97 -3.50 -18.11
CA SER A 84 1.29 -4.20 -19.23
C SER A 84 0.92 -3.25 -20.39
N GLU A 85 0.65 -1.97 -20.12
CA GLU A 85 0.40 -0.92 -21.12
C GLU A 85 1.62 -0.01 -21.37
N GLY A 86 2.84 -0.45 -21.04
CA GLY A 86 4.06 0.33 -21.26
C GLY A 86 4.23 1.54 -20.34
N LYS A 87 3.38 1.70 -19.32
CA LYS A 87 3.54 2.71 -18.26
C LYS A 87 4.48 2.17 -17.17
N ARG A 88 5.03 3.07 -16.35
CA ARG A 88 5.89 2.68 -15.22
C ARG A 88 5.53 3.49 -13.99
N MET A 89 5.45 2.82 -12.85
CA MET A 89 5.38 3.53 -11.58
C MET A 89 6.74 4.18 -11.29
N LYS A 90 6.71 5.37 -10.70
CA LYS A 90 7.94 6.06 -10.31
C LYS A 90 8.55 5.35 -9.10
N ALA A 91 9.88 5.32 -8.97
CA ALA A 91 10.55 4.69 -7.82
C ALA A 91 10.03 5.21 -6.46
N GLY A 92 9.68 6.50 -6.38
CA GLY A 92 9.08 7.11 -5.20
C GLY A 92 7.66 6.61 -4.84
N GLN A 93 6.94 6.01 -5.78
CA GLN A 93 5.66 5.33 -5.54
C GLN A 93 5.91 3.90 -5.04
N LEU A 94 6.85 3.18 -5.65
CA LEU A 94 7.19 1.79 -5.29
C LEU A 94 7.67 1.65 -3.83
N VAL A 95 8.38 2.65 -3.31
CA VAL A 95 8.78 2.66 -1.88
C VAL A 95 7.61 2.75 -0.89
N ARG A 96 6.40 3.03 -1.36
CA ARG A 96 5.16 3.03 -0.55
C ARG A 96 4.30 1.79 -0.80
N LEU A 97 4.71 0.94 -1.74
CA LEU A 97 4.05 -0.30 -2.09
C LEU A 97 4.87 -1.46 -1.55
N LEU A 98 4.32 -2.16 -0.55
CA LEU A 98 4.91 -3.40 -0.08
C LEU A 98 4.20 -4.56 -0.76
N ASN A 99 4.89 -5.23 -1.68
CA ASN A 99 4.41 -6.47 -2.28
C ASN A 99 4.72 -7.63 -1.34
N ILE A 100 3.69 -8.27 -0.80
CA ILE A 100 3.82 -9.46 0.05
C ILE A 100 3.41 -10.66 -0.80
N PRO A 101 4.34 -11.55 -1.19
CA PRO A 101 3.99 -12.76 -1.91
C PRO A 101 3.14 -13.66 -1.00
N PHE A 102 2.07 -14.21 -1.56
CA PHE A 102 1.24 -15.16 -0.85
C PHE A 102 1.85 -16.57 -0.94
N SER A 103 1.90 -17.27 0.18
CA SER A 103 2.22 -18.69 0.26
C SER A 103 1.10 -19.41 1.01
N SER A 104 0.80 -20.64 0.60
CA SER A 104 -0.20 -21.46 1.29
C SER A 104 0.09 -21.59 2.79
N PRO A 105 -0.94 -21.54 3.65
CA PRO A 105 -0.76 -21.64 5.09
C PRO A 105 -0.20 -23.01 5.48
N THR A 106 0.78 -23.03 6.37
CA THR A 106 1.39 -24.26 6.91
C THR A 106 0.68 -24.75 8.18
N VAL A 107 -0.03 -23.86 8.87
CA VAL A 107 -0.78 -24.17 10.09
C VAL A 107 -2.27 -24.02 9.79
N LEU A 108 -3.02 -25.13 9.90
CA LEU A 108 -4.44 -25.22 9.54
C LEU A 108 -5.39 -25.27 10.74
N HIS A 109 -4.89 -25.15 11.97
CA HIS A 109 -5.71 -25.08 13.20
C HIS A 109 -6.81 -26.15 13.32
N GLY A 110 -6.55 -27.37 12.84
CA GLY A 110 -7.49 -28.50 12.92
C GLY A 110 -8.38 -28.71 11.69
N TYR A 111 -8.28 -27.86 10.67
CA TYR A 111 -8.97 -28.05 9.38
C TYR A 111 -8.19 -28.99 8.45
N GLN A 112 -8.90 -29.69 7.56
CA GLN A 112 -8.34 -30.72 6.69
C GLN A 112 -7.44 -30.15 5.60
N ASP A 113 -7.80 -28.98 5.07
CA ASP A 113 -7.04 -28.30 4.03
C ASP A 113 -7.10 -26.77 4.17
N ALA A 114 -6.29 -26.08 3.36
CA ALA A 114 -6.21 -24.62 3.37
C ALA A 114 -7.53 -23.94 2.95
N ARG A 115 -8.36 -24.61 2.14
CA ARG A 115 -9.64 -24.07 1.68
C ARG A 115 -10.67 -24.10 2.81
N GLU A 116 -10.77 -25.21 3.52
CA GLU A 116 -11.65 -25.34 4.68
C GLU A 116 -11.23 -24.35 5.77
N HIS A 117 -9.92 -24.22 6.03
CA HIS A 117 -9.40 -23.23 6.96
C HIS A 117 -9.78 -21.80 6.56
N ALA A 118 -9.61 -21.43 5.28
CA ALA A 118 -10.00 -20.10 4.79
C ALA A 118 -11.51 -19.83 4.94
N LYS A 119 -12.36 -20.81 4.60
CA LYS A 119 -13.82 -20.70 4.77
C LYS A 119 -14.22 -20.51 6.24
N ALA A 120 -13.54 -21.21 7.15
CA ALA A 120 -13.79 -21.06 8.57
C ALA A 120 -13.41 -19.67 9.09
N ILE A 121 -12.29 -19.12 8.61
CA ILE A 121 -11.89 -17.73 8.90
C ILE A 121 -12.93 -16.74 8.35
N GLU A 122 -13.35 -16.89 7.09
CA GLU A 122 -14.38 -16.03 6.49
C GLU A 122 -15.68 -16.03 7.29
N LYS A 123 -16.15 -17.23 7.70
CA LYS A 123 -17.33 -17.36 8.57
C LYS A 123 -17.12 -16.67 9.92
N ALA A 124 -15.99 -16.93 10.57
CA ALA A 124 -15.70 -16.33 11.88
C ALA A 124 -15.64 -14.79 11.81
N ILE A 125 -15.08 -14.22 10.74
CA ILE A 125 -15.05 -12.77 10.50
C ILE A 125 -16.46 -12.22 10.25
N ALA A 126 -17.27 -12.93 9.46
CA ALA A 126 -18.66 -12.51 9.20
C ALA A 126 -19.46 -12.46 10.50
N ASP A 127 -19.32 -13.47 11.36
CA ASP A 127 -20.01 -13.56 12.64
C ASP A 127 -19.43 -12.61 13.70
N ASN A 128 -18.13 -12.25 13.61
CA ASN A 128 -17.42 -11.50 14.63
C ASN A 128 -16.55 -10.39 13.99
N HIS A 129 -17.10 -9.17 13.87
CA HIS A 129 -16.37 -8.01 13.38
C HIS A 129 -16.74 -6.72 14.14
N GLY A 130 -15.89 -5.68 14.03
CA GLY A 130 -16.17 -4.34 14.56
C GLY A 130 -15.91 -4.12 16.05
N ALA A 131 -15.64 -5.16 16.84
CA ALA A 131 -15.42 -5.05 18.28
C ALA A 131 -14.12 -4.30 18.66
N ILE A 132 -13.00 -4.67 18.04
CA ILE A 132 -11.66 -4.20 18.44
C ILE A 132 -11.48 -2.69 18.22
N GLY A 133 -12.04 -2.14 17.14
CA GLY A 133 -11.78 -0.74 16.74
C GLY A 133 -12.21 0.29 17.78
N ARG A 134 -13.39 0.13 18.39
CA ARG A 134 -13.90 1.07 19.40
C ARG A 134 -13.09 1.02 20.69
N VAL A 135 -12.85 -0.19 21.19
CA VAL A 135 -12.02 -0.43 22.38
C VAL A 135 -10.60 0.12 22.16
N TRP A 136 -10.06 -0.02 20.95
CA TRP A 136 -8.76 0.54 20.61
C TRP A 136 -8.75 2.08 20.66
N CYS A 137 -9.76 2.75 20.10
CA CYS A 137 -9.87 4.21 20.19
C CYS A 137 -9.98 4.69 21.64
N GLU A 138 -10.82 4.04 22.45
CA GLU A 138 -10.95 4.35 23.88
C GLU A 138 -9.60 4.22 24.59
N TYR A 139 -8.89 3.11 24.37
CA TYR A 139 -7.55 2.90 24.92
C TYR A 139 -6.57 4.01 24.52
N LEU A 140 -6.51 4.37 23.22
CA LEU A 140 -5.62 5.42 22.74
C LEU A 140 -5.91 6.79 23.39
N THR A 141 -7.18 7.11 23.64
CA THR A 141 -7.56 8.38 24.27
C THR A 141 -7.22 8.43 25.75
N GLN A 142 -7.30 7.30 26.45
CA GLN A 142 -7.03 7.19 27.89
C GLN A 142 -5.53 7.05 28.19
N HIS A 143 -4.75 6.48 27.27
CA HIS A 143 -3.34 6.14 27.49
C HIS A 143 -2.34 6.93 26.62
N GLN A 144 -2.65 8.19 26.28
CA GLN A 144 -1.89 8.99 25.30
C GLN A 144 -0.36 9.00 25.51
N LYS A 145 0.11 9.17 26.76
CA LYS A 145 1.55 9.19 27.06
C LYS A 145 2.20 7.84 26.77
N ALA A 146 1.58 6.76 27.23
CA ALA A 146 2.06 5.40 26.98
C ALA A 146 2.07 5.10 25.48
N THR A 147 0.99 5.43 24.76
CA THR A 147 0.91 5.29 23.30
C THR A 147 2.05 6.02 22.59
N ARG A 148 2.33 7.28 22.95
CA ARG A 148 3.44 8.03 22.33
C ARG A 148 4.78 7.36 22.58
N ASN A 149 5.03 6.89 23.80
CA ASN A 149 6.26 6.17 24.14
C ASN A 149 6.40 4.89 23.31
N THR A 150 5.34 4.07 23.23
CA THR A 150 5.34 2.84 22.42
C THR A 150 5.62 3.14 20.95
N ILE A 151 5.08 4.24 20.40
CA ILE A 151 5.37 4.67 19.04
C ILE A 151 6.85 5.03 18.88
N GLU A 152 7.44 5.82 19.79
CA GLU A 152 8.85 6.18 19.71
C GLU A 152 9.77 4.95 19.84
N GLU A 153 9.46 4.03 20.75
CA GLU A 153 10.18 2.76 20.88
C GLU A 153 10.09 1.91 19.61
N ALA A 154 8.91 1.82 18.99
CA ALA A 154 8.74 1.12 17.72
C ALA A 154 9.56 1.76 16.60
N LYS A 155 9.62 3.11 16.53
CA LYS A 155 10.46 3.82 15.57
C LYS A 155 11.94 3.53 15.76
N ILE A 156 12.43 3.58 17.00
CA ILE A 156 13.83 3.27 17.33
C ILE A 156 14.15 1.84 16.91
N ARG A 157 13.29 0.88 17.30
CA ARG A 157 13.46 -0.53 16.96
C ARG A 157 13.52 -0.74 15.45
N TRP A 158 12.58 -0.19 14.70
CA TRP A 158 12.56 -0.33 13.24
C TRP A 158 13.74 0.35 12.56
N ASN A 159 14.17 1.52 13.02
CA ASN A 159 15.37 2.16 12.51
C ASN A 159 16.63 1.33 12.79
N GLY A 160 16.69 0.64 13.92
CA GLY A 160 17.79 -0.26 14.27
C GLY A 160 17.88 -1.52 13.40
N LEU A 161 16.78 -1.94 12.78
CA LEU A 161 16.75 -3.08 11.85
C LEU A 161 17.27 -2.73 10.45
N ILE A 162 17.50 -1.44 10.16
CA ILE A 162 18.00 -1.00 8.85
C ILE A 162 19.52 -1.24 8.83
N PRO A 163 20.04 -2.07 7.91
CA PRO A 163 21.48 -2.31 7.81
C PRO A 163 22.26 -1.01 7.60
N LYS A 164 23.37 -0.82 8.35
CA LYS A 164 24.27 0.32 8.16
C LYS A 164 24.90 0.23 6.76
N GLY A 165 24.70 1.26 5.94
CA GLY A 165 25.17 1.27 4.54
C GLY A 165 24.08 0.90 3.52
N ALA A 166 22.88 0.52 3.98
CA ALA A 166 21.70 0.69 3.16
C ALA A 166 21.48 2.19 2.94
N GLY A 167 21.99 2.72 1.83
CA GLY A 167 21.64 4.07 1.36
C GLY A 167 20.12 4.22 1.23
N ALA A 168 19.66 5.45 0.94
CA ALA A 168 18.25 5.87 0.90
C ALA A 168 17.27 5.04 0.01
N GLN A 169 17.72 3.93 -0.56
CA GLN A 169 17.01 2.95 -1.37
C GLN A 169 16.42 1.74 -0.59
N LEU A 170 16.72 1.54 0.69
CA LEU A 170 15.83 0.71 1.53
C LEU A 170 14.71 1.64 2.04
N PRO A 171 13.45 1.48 1.60
CA PRO A 171 12.33 2.21 2.16
C PRO A 171 11.95 1.57 3.49
N ALA A 172 12.88 1.58 4.44
CA ALA A 172 12.54 1.34 5.81
C ALA A 172 11.58 2.45 6.25
N CYS A 173 10.31 2.10 6.32
CA CYS A 173 9.27 2.89 6.96
C CYS A 173 9.23 4.38 6.55
N ARG A 174 8.96 4.66 5.27
CA ARG A 174 8.41 5.98 4.89
C ARG A 174 7.04 6.26 5.56
N THR A 175 6.44 5.25 6.19
CA THR A 175 5.24 5.34 7.04
C THR A 175 5.48 6.16 8.32
N VAL A 176 6.71 6.23 8.83
CA VAL A 176 7.03 6.98 10.05
C VAL A 176 7.22 8.49 9.78
N ARG A 177 7.58 8.88 8.55
CA ARG A 177 7.97 10.26 8.22
C ARG A 177 6.83 11.25 7.92
N HIS A 178 5.57 10.81 7.83
CA HIS A 178 4.45 11.75 7.62
C HIS A 178 4.06 12.57 8.88
N LEU A 179 4.95 12.64 9.87
CA LEU A 179 4.79 13.41 11.10
C LEU A 179 5.64 14.69 11.21
N ARG A 180 6.53 15.06 10.27
CA ARG A 180 7.00 16.46 10.02
C ARG A 180 8.13 16.50 8.97
N GLY A 181 8.23 17.64 8.26
CA GLY A 181 8.98 17.84 7.02
C GLY A 181 10.52 17.93 7.11
N GLY A 182 11.14 17.95 5.92
CA GLY A 182 12.58 18.08 5.70
C GLY A 182 13.07 17.21 4.53
N THR A 183 13.29 17.83 3.38
CA THR A 183 13.90 17.28 2.14
C THR A 183 15.39 16.96 2.33
N TYR A 184 15.93 15.93 1.65
CA TYR A 184 17.26 15.89 0.98
C TYR A 184 17.44 14.57 0.19
N CYS A 185 18.27 14.60 -0.86
CA CYS A 185 18.34 13.68 -2.02
C CYS A 185 19.78 13.18 -2.32
N SER A 186 19.88 12.10 -3.13
CA SER A 186 21.03 11.51 -3.89
C SER A 186 21.64 10.20 -3.30
N ASP A 187 22.16 9.20 -4.05
CA ASP A 187 22.00 8.77 -5.46
C ASP A 187 22.34 7.25 -5.62
N ALA A 188 21.95 6.67 -6.75
CA ALA A 188 21.81 5.24 -7.03
C ALA A 188 23.09 4.45 -7.39
N SER A 189 23.09 3.13 -7.15
CA SER A 189 23.98 2.18 -7.83
C SER A 189 23.37 0.77 -7.93
N HIS A 190 22.80 0.45 -9.09
CA HIS A 190 22.85 -0.92 -9.63
C HIS A 190 23.36 -0.85 -11.07
N ARG A 191 24.40 -1.63 -11.34
CA ARG A 191 25.08 -1.85 -12.63
C ARG A 191 24.08 -2.01 -13.78
N MET A 192 24.08 -1.04 -14.70
CA MET A 192 23.79 -1.28 -16.11
C MET A 192 25.07 -1.81 -16.76
N ASP A 193 25.01 -2.98 -17.37
CA ASP A 193 26.07 -3.39 -18.31
C ASP A 193 25.90 -2.61 -19.61
N ARG A 194 27.00 -1.97 -20.04
CA ARG A 194 27.09 -1.13 -21.22
C ARG A 194 27.34 -2.02 -22.43
N THR A 195 26.31 -2.66 -22.95
CA THR A 195 26.25 -3.07 -24.37
C THR A 195 24.85 -3.58 -24.67
N GLY A 196 24.04 -2.75 -25.33
CA GLY A 196 22.73 -3.14 -25.85
C GLY A 196 22.83 -4.16 -26.99
N LYS A 197 23.22 -5.41 -26.68
CA LYS A 197 23.14 -6.54 -27.61
C LYS A 197 22.57 -7.76 -26.91
N GLN A 198 21.37 -8.13 -27.33
CA GLN A 198 20.69 -9.38 -27.04
C GLN A 198 21.50 -10.52 -27.69
N ARG A 199 22.26 -11.30 -26.90
CA ARG A 199 22.86 -12.55 -27.39
C ARG A 199 21.79 -13.64 -27.37
N ARG A 200 21.31 -14.00 -28.56
CA ARG A 200 20.76 -15.33 -28.84
C ARG A 200 21.86 -16.35 -28.56
N ASN A 201 21.54 -17.44 -27.89
CA ASN A 201 22.24 -18.70 -28.12
C ASN A 201 21.23 -19.84 -28.17
N SER A 202 21.19 -20.40 -29.36
CA SER A 202 20.58 -21.65 -29.77
C SER A 202 21.54 -22.82 -29.46
N THR A 203 20.92 -23.96 -29.11
CA THR A 203 21.33 -25.36 -29.37
C THR A 203 22.53 -26.01 -28.67
N LEU A 204 22.27 -27.26 -28.25
CA LEU A 204 23.13 -28.46 -28.11
C LEU A 204 24.23 -28.36 -27.02
N LEU A 205 24.35 -29.26 -26.04
CA LEU A 205 24.02 -30.68 -25.86
C LEU A 205 23.61 -30.92 -24.39
#